data_AF-B0E4C5-F1
#
_entry.id   AF-B0E4C5-F1
#
_cell.length_a   1.000
_cell.length_b   1.000
_cell.length_c   1.000
_cell.angle_alpha   90.00
_cell.angle_beta   90.00
_cell.angle_gamma   90.00
#
_symmetry.space_group_name_H-M   'P 1'
#
loop_
_entity.id
_entity.type
_entity.pdbx_description
1 polymer ?
#
loop_
_entity_poly.entity_id
_entity_poly.type
_entity_poly.pdbx_seq_one_letter_code
_entity_poly.pdbx_strand_id
1 'polypeptide(L)' 'MLGEHAYGVAASVSATTETSLSAILGSRRSSHYFPSFKAAETVGISGRALGKITSSFMVITSDEQRTNVSLSL' A
#
# COMPACT_ATOMS: atom_id res chain seq x y z
N MET A 1 8.00 33.80 -9.29
CA MET A 1 8.76 33.39 -8.08
C MET A 1 8.13 32.10 -7.57
N LEU A 2 8.94 31.04 -7.54
CA LEU A 2 8.85 29.83 -6.71
C LEU A 2 7.53 29.03 -6.70
N GLY A 3 7.49 28.00 -7.56
CA GLY A 3 6.61 26.83 -7.45
C GLY A 3 7.48 25.57 -7.47
N GLU A 4 8.20 25.38 -6.38
CA GLU A 4 8.91 24.19 -5.94
C GLU A 4 8.03 22.93 -5.97
N HIS A 5 8.65 21.75 -6.12
CA HIS A 5 8.08 20.39 -6.02
C HIS A 5 7.44 19.76 -7.27
N ALA A 6 8.25 19.46 -8.28
CA ALA A 6 7.99 18.30 -9.14
C ALA A 6 9.04 17.21 -8.85
N TYR A 7 8.96 16.63 -7.65
CA TYR A 7 9.83 15.52 -7.25
C TYR A 7 9.30 14.21 -7.89
N GLY A 8 9.97 13.74 -8.94
CA GLY A 8 10.11 12.30 -9.18
C GLY A 8 9.05 11.56 -10.00
N VAL A 9 8.47 12.14 -11.05
CA VAL A 9 7.65 11.35 -12.00
C VAL A 9 8.42 11.14 -13.31
N ALA A 10 9.14 10.02 -13.42
CA ALA A 10 9.66 9.54 -14.69
C ALA A 10 8.50 8.98 -15.54
N ALA A 11 7.77 9.86 -16.22
CA ALA A 11 6.81 9.46 -17.24
C ALA A 11 7.59 9.13 -18.54
N SER A 12 7.52 7.87 -18.99
CA SER A 12 8.02 7.49 -20.32
C SER A 12 7.05 7.99 -21.39
N VAL A 13 7.50 8.95 -22.21
CA VAL A 13 6.71 9.56 -23.30
C VAL A 13 6.86 8.71 -24.55
N SER A 14 5.79 8.03 -24.98
CA SER A 14 5.84 7.05 -26.09
C SER A 14 5.46 7.60 -27.47
N ALA A 15 4.91 8.82 -27.59
CA ALA A 15 4.74 9.53 -28.86
C ALA A 15 4.23 10.97 -28.61
N THR A 16 4.67 11.93 -29.43
CA THR A 16 4.25 13.34 -29.39
C THR A 16 3.64 13.76 -30.73
N THR A 17 2.43 14.32 -30.72
CA THR A 17 1.92 15.20 -31.78
C THR A 17 1.56 16.56 -31.16
N GLU A 18 1.78 17.64 -31.92
CA GLU A 18 1.80 19.09 -31.59
C GLU A 18 0.74 19.66 -30.61
N THR A 19 -0.27 18.90 -30.20
CA THR A 19 -1.35 19.40 -29.33
C THR A 19 -1.75 18.46 -28.18
N SER A 20 -1.08 17.32 -27.96
CA SER A 20 -1.43 16.44 -26.85
C SER A 20 -0.28 15.51 -26.42
N LEU A 21 0.22 15.68 -25.19
CA LEU A 21 0.96 14.62 -24.48
C LEU A 21 -0.05 13.59 -23.95
N SER A 22 -0.17 12.46 -24.65
CA SER A 22 -0.77 11.26 -24.05
C SER A 22 0.27 10.68 -23.08
N ALA A 23 0.30 11.21 -21.86
CA ALA A 23 0.89 10.47 -20.76
C ALA A 23 0.03 9.21 -20.62
N ILE A 24 0.55 8.08 -21.10
CA ILE A 24 0.14 6.77 -20.61
C ILE A 24 0.60 6.77 -19.15
N LEU A 25 -0.13 7.48 -18.29
CA LEU A 25 -0.21 7.19 -16.88
C LEU A 25 -0.83 5.82 -16.86
N GLY A 26 0.03 4.82 -17.03
CA GLY A 26 -0.33 3.45 -16.76
C GLY A 26 -0.91 3.51 -15.37
N SER A 27 -2.23 3.38 -15.30
CA SER A 27 -2.87 2.71 -14.19
C SER A 27 -2.25 1.32 -14.22
N ARG A 28 -1.01 1.22 -13.72
CA ARG A 28 -0.37 0.00 -13.29
C ARG A 28 -1.45 -0.56 -12.40
N ARG A 29 -2.18 -1.55 -12.93
CA ARG A 29 -3.36 -2.18 -12.31
C ARG A 29 -3.17 -2.01 -10.82
N SER A 30 -3.94 -1.11 -10.22
CA SER A 30 -3.90 -0.94 -8.78
C SER A 30 -4.04 -2.35 -8.25
N SER A 31 -2.95 -2.88 -7.69
CA SER A 31 -2.96 -4.17 -7.02
C SER A 31 -4.11 -4.06 -6.04
N HIS A 32 -5.22 -4.75 -6.32
CA HIS A 32 -6.55 -4.44 -5.79
C HIS A 32 -6.49 -4.02 -4.32
N TYR A 33 -6.50 -2.70 -4.06
CA TYR A 33 -6.45 -2.19 -2.70
C TYR A 33 -7.84 -2.31 -2.10
N PHE A 34 -7.96 -3.13 -1.06
CA PHE A 34 -9.18 -3.25 -0.27
C PHE A 34 -9.01 -2.42 1.01
N PRO A 35 -9.92 -1.48 1.30
CA PRO A 35 -9.96 -0.83 2.61
C PRO A 35 -10.05 -1.87 3.73
N SER A 36 -9.48 -1.56 4.90
CA SER A 36 -9.38 -2.50 6.03
C SER A 36 -10.72 -3.08 6.48
N PHE A 37 -11.80 -2.29 6.48
CA PHE A 37 -13.15 -2.80 6.81
C PHE A 37 -13.64 -3.83 5.79
N LYS A 38 -13.35 -3.63 4.51
CA LYS A 38 -13.76 -4.54 3.42
C LYS A 38 -12.94 -5.81 3.43
N ALA A 39 -11.63 -5.69 3.69
CA ALA A 39 -10.75 -6.84 3.88
C ALA A 39 -11.20 -7.67 5.09
N ALA A 40 -11.51 -7.04 6.22
CA ALA A 40 -12.00 -7.70 7.43
C ALA A 40 -13.32 -8.44 7.20
N GLU A 41 -14.27 -7.81 6.51
CA GLU A 41 -15.54 -8.43 6.09
C GLU A 41 -15.31 -9.65 5.19
N THR A 42 -14.42 -9.54 4.20
CA THR A 42 -14.12 -10.60 3.23
C THR A 42 -13.58 -11.87 3.88
N VAL A 43 -12.81 -11.73 4.97
CA VAL A 43 -12.24 -12.86 5.72
C VAL A 43 -13.02 -13.21 6.99
N GLY A 44 -14.17 -12.56 7.23
CA GLY A 44 -15.06 -12.87 8.35
C GLY A 44 -14.49 -12.57 9.74
N ILE A 45 -13.61 -11.56 9.87
CA ILE A 45 -13.01 -11.18 11.16
C ILE A 45 -13.35 -9.73 11.55
N SER A 46 -13.18 -9.41 12.83
CA SER A 46 -13.31 -8.02 13.29
C SER A 46 -12.15 -7.16 12.78
N GLY A 47 -12.41 -5.86 12.57
CA GLY A 47 -11.35 -4.90 12.23
C GLY A 47 -10.22 -4.82 13.27
N ARG A 48 -10.53 -5.10 14.55
CA ARG A 48 -9.53 -5.20 15.63
C ARG A 48 -8.61 -6.41 15.44
N ALA A 49 -9.17 -7.56 15.08
CA ALA A 49 -8.39 -8.77 14.79
C ALA A 49 -7.51 -8.56 13.56
N LEU A 50 -8.06 -8.00 12.47
CA LEU A 50 -7.28 -7.64 11.29
C LEU A 50 -6.12 -6.71 11.65
N GLY A 51 -6.39 -5.65 12.43
CA GLY A 51 -5.37 -4.72 12.88
C GLY A 51 -4.27 -5.38 13.71
N LYS A 52 -4.58 -6.36 14.57
CA LYS A 52 -3.56 -7.12 15.33
C LYS A 52 -2.73 -8.03 14.45
N ILE A 53 -3.29 -8.59 13.38
CA ILE A 53 -2.56 -9.47 12.45
C ILE A 53 -1.60 -8.66 11.57
N THR A 54 -2.02 -7.49 11.12
CA THR A 54 -1.21 -6.63 10.24
C THR A 54 -0.23 -5.72 10.99
N SER A 55 -0.46 -5.46 12.29
CA SER A 55 0.46 -4.71 13.15
C SER A 55 1.40 -5.62 13.92
N SER A 56 2.50 -5.07 14.43
CA SER A 56 3.44 -5.82 15.28
C SER A 56 2.76 -6.47 16.48
N PHE A 57 2.56 -7.78 16.39
CA PHE A 57 1.95 -8.59 17.45
C PHE A 57 3.05 -9.36 18.17
N MET A 58 3.46 -8.81 19.32
CA MET A 58 4.53 -9.34 20.16
C MET A 58 3.96 -10.26 21.24
N VAL A 59 4.55 -11.43 21.38
CA VAL A 59 4.26 -12.40 22.45
C VAL A 59 5.54 -12.72 23.22
N ILE A 60 5.38 -13.00 24.52
CA ILE A 60 6.47 -13.53 25.36
C ILE A 60 6.32 -15.04 25.37
N THR A 61 7.33 -15.73 24.87
CA THR A 61 7.40 -17.19 24.87
C THR A 61 7.90 -17.69 26.23
N SER A 62 7.76 -18.99 26.52
CA SER A 62 8.11 -19.58 27.83
C SER A 62 9.60 -19.49 28.17
N ASP A 63 10.43 -19.25 27.17
CA ASP A 63 11.87 -18.96 27.26
C ASP A 63 12.17 -17.46 27.44
N GLU A 64 11.15 -16.67 27.80
CA GLU A 64 11.18 -15.22 28.02
C GLU A 64 11.56 -14.39 26.78
N GLN A 65 11.60 -15.01 25.60
CA GLN A 65 11.92 -14.30 24.36
C GLN A 65 10.72 -13.50 23.84
N ARG A 66 11.04 -12.32 23.28
CA ARG A 66 10.06 -11.45 22.61
C ARG A 66 9.96 -11.84 21.14
N THR A 67 8.86 -12.47 20.77
CA THR A 67 8.66 -12.94 19.40
C THR A 67 7.56 -12.16 18.71
N ASN A 68 7.83 -11.63 17.51
CA ASN A 68 6.81 -11.07 16.63
C ASN A 68 6.16 -12.19 15.83
N VAL A 69 4.83 -12.27 15.88
CA VAL A 69 4.04 -13.30 15.17
C VAL A 69 3.03 -12.68 14.19
N SER A 70 3.24 -11.42 13.81
CA SER A 70 2.39 -10.71 12.86
C SER A 70 2.82 -10.96 11.41
N LEU A 71 1.96 -10.56 10.46
CA LEU A 71 2.20 -10.77 9.04
C LEU A 71 3.20 -9.77 8.42
N SER A 72 3.53 -8.68 9.12
CA SER A 72 4.48 -7.64 8.68
C SER A 72 4.22 -7.13 7.25
N LEU A 73 2.95 -6.76 6.97
CA LEU A 73 2.47 -6.37 5.65
C LEU A 73 2.33 -4.86 5.49
#